data_AF-A0A1B1N2X9-F1
#
_entry.id   AF-A0A1B1N2X9-F1
#
_cell.length_a   1.000
_cell.length_b   1.000
_cell.length_c   1.000
_cell.angle_alpha   90.00
_cell.angle_beta   90.00
_cell.angle_gamma   90.00
#
_symmetry.space_group_name_H-M   'P 1'
#
loop_
_entity.id
_entity.type
_entity.pdbx_description
1 polymer ?
#
loop_
_entity_poly.entity_id
_entity_poly.type
_entity_poly.pdbx_seq_one_letter_code
_entity_poly.pdbx_strand_id
1 'polypeptide(L)'
;MDWLQILVITVVVIGSGLLIAALVQNFTFRRNVKKETALLLQACAHEPVIQLNEERLQQLPPPVLRWLRLTRSLDAGKPIRSVRIRQEGMLRTKPEGAWMPFRAKQYSLLDQPSFIWMARIQRHRGLRFMAETCT
;
A
#
# COMPACT_ATOMS: atom_id res chain seq x y z
N MET A 1 42.46 -33.06 2.82
CA MET A 1 41.10 -32.50 2.67
C MET A 1 40.64 -32.83 1.27
N ASP A 2 39.58 -33.63 1.17
CA ASP A 2 39.05 -34.03 -0.12
C ASP A 2 38.33 -32.83 -0.77
N TRP A 3 38.50 -32.64 -2.07
CA TRP A 3 37.86 -31.56 -2.83
C TRP A 3 36.34 -31.49 -2.64
N LEU A 4 35.71 -32.64 -2.39
CA LEU A 4 34.29 -32.75 -2.02
C LEU A 4 33.96 -32.02 -0.71
N GLN A 5 34.82 -32.09 0.32
CA GLN A 5 34.58 -31.42 1.60
C GLN A 5 34.64 -29.90 1.44
N ILE A 6 35.57 -29.38 0.63
CA ILE A 6 35.71 -27.94 0.37
C ILE A 6 34.48 -27.41 -0.39
N LEU A 7 33.98 -28.17 -1.37
CA LEU A 7 32.76 -27.83 -2.12
C LEU A 7 31.54 -27.75 -1.21
N VAL A 8 31.34 -28.75 -0.34
CA VAL A 8 30.18 -28.80 0.58
C VAL A 8 30.21 -27.62 1.56
N ILE A 9 31.36 -27.32 2.16
CA ILE A 9 31.49 -26.19 3.10
C ILE A 9 31.16 -24.86 2.41
N THR A 10 31.64 -24.67 1.18
CA THR A 10 31.41 -23.44 0.42
C THR A 10 29.92 -23.24 0.12
N VAL A 11 29.23 -24.29 -0.31
CA VAL A 11 27.77 -24.24 -0.59
C VAL A 11 26.97 -23.93 0.68
N VAL A 12 27.33 -24.53 1.82
CA VAL A 12 26.66 -24.27 3.11
C VAL A 12 26.84 -22.83 3.56
N VAL A 13 28.06 -22.28 3.42
CA VAL A 13 28.34 -20.88 3.79
C VAL A 13 27.53 -19.92 2.91
N ILE A 14 27.52 -20.13 1.59
CA ILE A 14 26.73 -19.31 0.66
C ILE A 14 25.22 -19.41 0.96
N GLY A 15 24.73 -20.64 1.17
CA GLY A 15 23.32 -20.90 1.48
C GLY A 15 22.88 -20.20 2.76
N SER A 16 23.69 -20.27 3.82
CA SER A 16 23.42 -19.61 5.10
C SER A 16 23.40 -18.08 4.97
N GLY A 17 24.34 -17.50 4.22
CA GLY A 17 24.38 -16.06 3.93
C GLY A 17 23.12 -15.55 3.21
N LEU A 18 22.67 -16.27 2.18
CA LEU A 18 21.43 -15.95 1.44
C LEU A 18 20.19 -16.03 2.34
N LEU A 19 20.12 -17.04 3.21
CA LEU A 19 19.02 -17.22 4.16
C LEU A 19 18.93 -16.07 5.16
N ILE A 20 20.07 -15.67 5.73
CA ILE A 20 20.16 -14.54 6.66
C ILE A 20 19.78 -13.23 5.95
N ALA A 21 20.30 -12.99 4.74
CA ALA A 21 19.97 -11.80 3.96
C ALA A 21 18.46 -11.71 3.66
N ALA A 22 17.83 -12.81 3.27
CA ALA A 22 16.39 -12.86 3.01
C ALA A 22 15.55 -12.55 4.26
N LEU A 23 15.95 -13.07 5.42
CA LEU A 23 15.28 -12.80 6.69
C LEU A 23 15.41 -11.33 7.09
N VAL A 24 16.61 -10.75 6.98
CA VAL A 24 16.89 -9.34 7.30
C VAL A 24 16.13 -8.41 6.36
N GLN A 25 16.13 -8.68 5.06
CA GLN A 25 15.37 -7.87 4.09
C GLN A 25 13.89 -7.82 4.42
N ASN A 26 13.27 -8.98 4.70
CA ASN A 26 11.85 -9.04 5.04
C ASN A 26 11.52 -8.31 6.36
N PHE A 27 12.41 -8.35 7.35
CA PHE A 27 12.20 -7.65 8.62
C PHE A 27 12.32 -6.13 8.47
N THR A 28 13.39 -5.66 7.83
CA THR A 28 13.68 -4.24 7.63
C THR A 28 12.60 -3.59 6.77
N PHE A 29 12.18 -4.26 5.69
CA PHE A 29 11.09 -3.81 4.83
C PHE A 29 9.78 -3.63 5.60
N ARG A 30 9.34 -4.64 6.37
CA ARG A 30 8.13 -4.53 7.20
C ARG A 30 8.20 -3.41 8.24
N ARG A 31 9.40 -3.09 8.72
CA ARG A 31 9.61 -2.02 9.71
C ARG A 31 9.57 -0.64 9.06
N ASN A 32 10.19 -0.46 7.90
CA ASN A 32 10.21 0.80 7.18
C ASN A 32 8.81 1.18 6.70
N VAL A 33 8.08 0.23 6.12
CA VAL A 33 6.69 0.44 5.66
C VAL A 33 5.78 0.88 6.80
N LYS A 34 5.90 0.26 7.97
CA LYS A 34 5.13 0.68 9.16
C LYS A 34 5.48 2.09 9.61
N LYS A 35 6.76 2.46 9.57
CA LYS A 35 7.25 3.78 9.98
C LYS A 35 6.79 4.85 9.00
N GLU A 36 6.97 4.64 7.70
CA GLU A 36 6.54 5.56 6.64
C GLU A 36 5.03 5.76 6.66
N THR A 37 4.26 4.67 6.79
CA THR A 37 2.80 4.76 6.92
C THR A 37 2.41 5.56 8.17
N ALA A 38 3.09 5.34 9.31
CA ALA A 38 2.79 6.07 10.55
C ALA A 38 3.15 7.56 10.45
N LEU A 39 4.29 7.89 9.83
CA LEU A 39 4.74 9.27 9.63
C LEU A 39 3.80 10.04 8.69
N LEU A 40 3.41 9.44 7.57
CA LEU A 40 2.46 10.05 6.63
C LEU A 40 1.09 10.27 7.29
N LEU A 41 0.57 9.29 8.02
CA LEU A 41 -0.70 9.44 8.76
C LEU A 41 -0.62 10.51 9.87
N GLN A 42 0.54 10.66 10.51
CA GLN A 42 0.73 11.59 11.63
C GLN A 42 0.94 13.04 11.15
N ALA A 43 1.67 13.24 10.04
CA ALA A 43 1.81 14.55 9.39
C ALA A 43 0.45 15.11 8.96
N CYS A 44 -0.41 14.26 8.40
CA CYS A 44 -1.75 14.68 7.98
C CYS A 44 -2.72 14.92 9.15
N ALA A 45 -2.43 14.49 10.38
CA ALA A 45 -3.32 14.75 11.51
C ALA A 45 -3.38 16.25 11.90
N HIS A 46 -2.37 17.03 11.52
CA HIS A 46 -2.23 18.43 11.94
C HIS A 46 -2.69 19.48 10.92
N GLU A 47 -3.03 19.10 9.69
CA GLU A 47 -3.47 20.10 8.71
C GLU A 47 -4.90 20.61 8.99
N PRO A 48 -5.17 21.89 8.70
CA PRO A 48 -6.49 22.45 8.86
C PRO A 48 -7.45 21.84 7.85
N VAL A 49 -8.51 21.26 8.39
CA VAL A 49 -9.60 20.69 7.60
C VAL A 49 -10.32 21.82 6.84
N ILE A 50 -10.39 21.69 5.51
CA ILE A 50 -11.24 22.54 4.69
C ILE A 50 -12.70 22.30 5.09
N GLN A 51 -13.32 23.30 5.71
CA GLN A 51 -14.76 23.30 5.95
C GLN A 51 -15.48 23.77 4.68
N LEU A 52 -16.46 22.97 4.25
CA LEU A 52 -17.31 23.30 3.12
C LEU A 52 -18.48 24.15 3.63
N ASN A 53 -18.45 25.45 3.38
CA ASN A 53 -19.55 26.37 3.69
C ASN A 53 -20.42 26.62 2.45
N GLU A 54 -21.57 27.29 2.62
CA GLU A 54 -22.51 27.55 1.52
C GLU A 54 -21.88 28.39 0.40
N GLU A 55 -21.06 29.39 0.71
CA GLU A 55 -20.38 30.22 -0.29
C GLU A 55 -19.44 29.38 -1.18
N ARG A 56 -18.66 28.47 -0.58
CA ARG A 56 -17.79 27.54 -1.32
C ARG A 56 -18.59 26.59 -2.18
N LEU A 57 -19.73 26.11 -1.68
CA LEU A 57 -20.65 25.26 -2.44
C LEU A 57 -21.23 25.96 -3.67
N GLN A 58 -21.55 27.25 -3.57
CA GLN A 58 -22.06 28.04 -4.69
C GLN A 58 -21.00 28.31 -5.77
N GLN A 59 -19.71 28.29 -5.40
CA GLN A 59 -18.60 28.44 -6.35
C GLN A 59 -18.26 27.15 -7.12
N LEU A 60 -18.82 25.99 -6.73
CA LEU A 60 -18.54 24.72 -7.38
C LEU A 60 -19.26 24.61 -8.74
N PRO A 61 -18.63 23.98 -9.75
CA PRO A 61 -19.30 23.66 -11.01
C PRO A 61 -20.58 22.84 -10.78
N PRO A 62 -21.67 23.09 -11.54
CA PRO A 62 -22.94 22.39 -11.34
C PRO A 62 -22.86 20.85 -11.32
N PRO A 63 -22.01 20.16 -12.12
CA PRO A 63 -21.85 18.71 -12.03
C PRO A 63 -21.31 18.23 -10.67
N VAL A 64 -20.37 18.96 -10.08
CA VAL A 64 -19.74 18.62 -8.79
C VAL A 64 -20.77 18.77 -7.66
N LEU A 65 -21.51 19.89 -7.65
CA LEU A 65 -22.55 20.13 -6.66
C LEU A 65 -23.67 19.07 -6.72
N ARG A 66 -24.09 18.68 -7.94
CA ARG A 66 -25.05 17.59 -8.13
C ARG A 66 -24.53 16.27 -7.58
N TRP A 67 -23.28 15.92 -7.87
CA TRP A 67 -22.67 14.69 -7.38
C TRP A 67 -22.62 14.66 -5.85
N LEU A 68 -22.17 15.74 -5.20
CA LEU A 68 -22.11 15.84 -3.73
C LEU A 68 -23.47 15.69 -3.05
N ARG A 69 -24.54 16.21 -3.67
CA ARG A 69 -25.92 16.03 -3.20
C ARG A 69 -26.42 14.60 -3.38
N LEU A 70 -26.13 13.99 -4.54
CA LEU A 70 -26.53 12.60 -4.84
C LEU A 70 -25.85 11.60 -3.90
N THR A 71 -24.58 11.80 -3.58
CA THR A 71 -23.82 10.94 -2.68
C THR A 71 -24.07 11.21 -1.20
N ARG A 72 -24.85 12.26 -0.86
CA ARG A 72 -25.09 12.72 0.52
C ARG A 72 -23.79 13.02 1.28
N SER A 73 -22.73 13.38 0.58
CA SER A 73 -21.42 13.64 1.19
C SER A 73 -21.44 14.88 2.10
N LEU A 74 -22.41 15.77 1.92
CA LEU A 74 -22.61 16.97 2.74
C LEU A 74 -23.25 16.65 4.11
N ASP A 75 -23.93 15.51 4.24
CA ASP A 75 -24.69 15.15 5.45
C ASP A 75 -23.79 14.55 6.55
N ALA A 76 -22.56 14.16 6.20
CA ALA A 76 -21.64 13.45 7.09
C ALA A 76 -21.10 14.30 8.26
N GLY A 77 -21.38 15.61 8.29
CA GLY A 77 -21.07 16.54 9.38
C GLY A 77 -19.58 16.85 9.60
N LYS A 78 -18.67 15.96 9.20
CA LYS A 78 -17.22 16.15 9.20
C LYS A 78 -16.60 15.57 7.94
N PRO A 79 -15.65 16.27 7.31
CA PRO A 79 -14.95 15.74 6.15
C PRO A 79 -14.04 14.57 6.54
N ILE A 80 -13.97 13.60 5.65
CA ILE A 80 -13.14 12.41 5.79
C ILE A 80 -11.69 12.82 5.49
N ARG A 81 -10.77 12.49 6.39
CA ARG A 81 -9.34 12.84 6.25
C ARG A 81 -8.50 11.73 5.66
N SER A 82 -8.83 10.49 6.01
CA SER A 82 -8.13 9.30 5.54
C SER A 82 -9.08 8.13 5.39
N VAL A 83 -8.75 7.24 4.47
CA VAL A 83 -9.49 6.01 4.21
C VAL A 83 -8.53 4.84 4.24
N ARG A 84 -8.91 3.77 4.95
CA ARG A 84 -8.22 2.50 4.92
C ARG A 84 -9.06 1.46 4.18
N ILE A 85 -8.52 0.93 3.10
CA ILE A 85 -9.19 -0.07 2.27
C ILE A 85 -8.46 -1.39 2.40
N ARG A 86 -9.20 -2.48 2.56
CA ARG A 86 -8.70 -3.87 2.45
C ARG A 86 -9.34 -4.50 1.22
N GLN A 87 -8.53 -5.09 0.36
CA GLN A 87 -8.97 -5.70 -0.89
C GLN A 87 -8.46 -7.13 -0.94
N GLU A 88 -9.33 -8.08 -1.29
CA GLU A 88 -8.98 -9.47 -1.53
C GLU A 88 -9.65 -9.91 -2.82
N GLY A 89 -8.94 -10.66 -3.67
CA GLY A 89 -9.49 -11.11 -4.94
C GLY A 89 -8.45 -11.72 -5.86
N MET A 90 -8.75 -11.74 -7.16
CA MET A 90 -7.86 -12.23 -8.20
C MET A 90 -7.36 -11.06 -9.05
N LEU A 91 -6.07 -11.04 -9.37
CA LEU A 91 -5.43 -10.02 -10.19
C LEU A 91 -4.78 -10.67 -11.42
N ARG A 92 -4.96 -10.06 -12.59
CA ARG A 92 -4.31 -10.46 -13.84
C ARG A 92 -3.47 -9.28 -14.36
N THR A 93 -2.15 -9.44 -14.43
CA THR A 93 -1.21 -8.33 -14.72
C THR A 93 -0.95 -8.08 -16.21
N LYS A 94 -1.41 -8.98 -17.08
CA LYS A 94 -1.34 -8.85 -18.55
C LYS A 94 -2.54 -9.53 -19.17
N PRO A 95 -3.04 -9.12 -20.36
CA PRO A 95 -4.23 -9.71 -20.98
C PRO A 95 -4.18 -11.24 -21.05
N GLU A 96 -3.04 -11.79 -21.48
CA GLU A 96 -2.76 -13.23 -21.58
C GLU A 96 -2.17 -13.85 -20.29
N GLY A 97 -2.37 -13.21 -19.14
CA GLY A 97 -1.77 -13.60 -17.86
C GLY A 97 -2.66 -14.55 -17.07
N ALA A 98 -2.05 -15.38 -16.22
CA ALA A 98 -2.80 -16.16 -15.24
C ALA A 98 -3.41 -15.25 -14.15
N TRP A 99 -4.61 -15.59 -13.69
CA TRP A 99 -5.20 -14.99 -12.50
C TRP A 99 -4.41 -15.40 -11.25
N MET A 100 -4.08 -14.42 -10.41
CA MET A 100 -3.29 -14.63 -9.20
C MET A 100 -4.07 -14.10 -8.00
N PRO A 101 -4.21 -14.88 -6.91
CA PRO A 101 -4.84 -14.36 -5.71
C PRO A 101 -3.98 -13.24 -5.13
N PHE A 102 -4.62 -12.13 -4.77
CA PHE A 102 -3.98 -10.99 -4.15
C PHE A 102 -4.74 -10.53 -2.91
N ARG A 103 -3.98 -9.97 -1.96
CA ARG A 103 -4.51 -9.23 -0.82
C ARG A 103 -3.80 -7.90 -0.71
N ALA A 104 -4.54 -6.82 -0.68
CA ALA A 104 -4.00 -5.47 -0.60
C ALA A 104 -4.57 -4.67 0.58
N LYS A 105 -3.75 -3.75 1.07
CA LYS A 105 -4.12 -2.72 2.04
C LYS A 105 -3.75 -1.38 1.43
N GLN A 106 -4.73 -0.50 1.31
CA GLN A 106 -4.54 0.87 0.87
C GLN A 106 -4.81 1.83 2.02
N TYR A 107 -3.95 2.82 2.16
CA TYR A 107 -4.21 4.01 2.95
C TYR A 107 -4.24 5.19 1.99
N SER A 108 -5.34 5.94 1.97
CA SER A 108 -5.49 7.15 1.17
C SER A 108 -5.70 8.33 2.09
N LEU A 109 -4.96 9.40 1.84
CA LEU A 109 -5.05 10.68 2.52
C LEU A 109 -5.73 11.66 1.57
N LEU A 110 -6.74 12.37 2.09
CA LEU A 110 -7.58 13.26 1.28
C LEU A 110 -7.14 14.73 1.40
N ASP A 111 -6.60 15.12 2.55
CA ASP A 111 -6.11 16.48 2.80
C ASP A 111 -4.82 16.77 1.99
N GLN A 112 -3.86 15.84 2.06
CA GLN A 112 -2.70 15.80 1.17
C GLN A 112 -2.90 14.62 0.21
N PRO A 113 -3.18 14.86 -1.09
CA PRO A 113 -3.47 13.80 -2.05
C PRO A 113 -2.29 12.83 -2.17
N SER A 114 -2.35 11.76 -1.38
CA SER A 114 -1.31 10.76 -1.31
C SER A 114 -1.94 9.43 -0.96
N PHE A 115 -1.34 8.35 -1.46
CA PHE A 115 -1.79 7.01 -1.13
C PHE A 115 -0.63 6.04 -1.01
N ILE A 116 -0.79 5.09 -0.10
CA ILE A 116 0.10 3.94 0.06
C ILE A 116 -0.71 2.71 -0.25
N TRP A 117 -0.31 2.00 -1.30
CA TRP A 117 -0.90 0.71 -1.65
C TRP A 117 0.11 -0.41 -1.41
N MET A 118 -0.22 -1.31 -0.49
CA MET A 118 0.56 -2.51 -0.20
C MET A 118 -0.21 -3.73 -0.67
N ALA A 119 0.26 -4.39 -1.72
CA ALA A 119 -0.30 -5.65 -2.16
C ALA A 119 0.62 -6.84 -1.89
N ARG A 120 0.02 -7.99 -1.60
CA ARG A 120 0.68 -9.29 -1.67
C ARG A 120 0.03 -10.07 -2.79
N ILE A 121 0.79 -10.30 -3.84
CA ILE A 121 0.36 -11.12 -4.98
C ILE A 121 1.02 -12.49 -4.84
N GLN A 122 0.20 -13.53 -4.84
CA GLN A 122 0.69 -14.91 -4.87
C GLN A 122 0.77 -15.35 -6.32
N ARG A 123 1.98 -15.27 -6.90
CA ARG A 123 2.30 -16.13 -8.04
C ARG A 123 2.48 -17.55 -7.54
N HIS A 124 2.32 -18.51 -8.44
CA HIS A 124 2.49 -19.94 -8.22
C HIS A 124 3.59 -20.26 -7.16
N ARG A 125 3.30 -21.27 -6.32
CA ARG A 125 4.11 -21.83 -5.22
C ARG A 125 5.40 -21.06 -4.89
N GLY A 126 5.30 -20.10 -3.96
CA GLY A 126 6.43 -19.61 -3.15
C GLY A 126 6.84 -18.14 -3.33
N LEU A 127 6.51 -17.51 -4.46
CA LEU A 127 6.93 -16.12 -4.73
C LEU A 127 5.89 -15.10 -4.26
N ARG A 128 6.24 -14.35 -3.21
CA ARG A 128 5.43 -13.25 -2.67
C ARG A 128 5.98 -11.92 -3.18
N PHE A 129 5.29 -11.31 -4.13
CA PHE A 129 5.61 -9.96 -4.57
C PHE A 129 4.87 -8.97 -3.67
N MET A 130 5.63 -8.06 -3.06
CA MET A 130 5.09 -6.84 -2.45
C MET A 130 5.40 -5.67 -3.38
N ALA A 131 4.35 -5.06 -3.90
CA ALA A 131 4.45 -3.84 -4.69
C ALA A 131 3.94 -2.69 -3.84
N GLU A 132 4.71 -1.61 -3.83
CA GLU A 132 4.39 -0.35 -3.17
C GLU A 132 4.45 0.74 -4.23
N THR A 133 3.31 1.37 -4.51
CA THR A 133 3.26 2.59 -5.30
C THR A 133 3.01 3.74 -4.34
N CYS A 134 3.99 4.62 -4.21
CA CYS A 134 3.89 5.90 -3.55
C CYS A 134 3.91 6.95 -4.67
N THR A 135 2.85 7.75 -4.76
CA THR A 135 2.78 8.95 -5.61
C THR A 135 2.57 10.15 -4.73
#